data_AF-A0A4U5PR20-F1
#
_entry.id   AF-A0A4U5PR20-F1
#
_cell.length_a   1.000
_cell.length_b   1.000
_cell.length_c   1.000
_cell.angle_alpha   90.00
_cell.angle_beta   90.00
_cell.angle_gamma   90.00
#
_symmetry.space_group_name_H-M   'P 1'
#
loop_
_entity.id
_entity.type
_entity.pdbx_description
1 polymer ?
#
loop_
_entity_poly.entity_id
_entity_poly.type
_entity_poly.pdbx_seq_one_letter_code
_entity_poly.pdbx_strand_id
1 'polypeptide(L)'
;AASGAVQCQMMDMTYPGVVPMHKVNFDAKTEYDMIQNYKVLQDAFNKLKIEKAIGTNLEFLQWLKRYCDSVNGGIMNENYNPVERRSKGGKDRNSKGSQKTTKSLRANNMHNSASGDTVDLNKMSGPKHGRGSAVAGGATYSEEIQALSKEVTNLKLSVDHLEKERDFYFAKLRDIEILCQIPEMEDLPMTVAIKKILYAADAKESALEEAQEYLSEAINTVETEVESEA
;
A
#
# COMPACT_ATOMS: atom_id res chain seq x y z
N ALA A 1 -3.63 -1.60 -3.11
CA ALA A 1 -4.28 -0.60 -2.23
C ALA A 1 -3.64 -0.70 -0.84
N ALA A 2 -3.37 0.43 -0.18
CA ALA A 2 -2.90 0.42 1.22
C ALA A 2 -4.02 -0.10 2.14
N SER A 3 -3.66 -0.85 3.18
CA SER A 3 -4.63 -1.56 4.04
C SER A 3 -5.47 -0.67 4.95
N GLY A 4 -5.18 0.63 5.05
CA GLY A 4 -5.83 1.58 5.97
C GLY A 4 -5.29 1.53 7.40
N ALA A 5 -4.59 0.45 7.78
CA ALA A 5 -4.12 0.23 9.15
C ALA A 5 -2.99 1.19 9.57
N VAL A 6 -2.06 1.50 8.64
CA VAL A 6 -0.95 2.43 8.90
C VAL A 6 -1.49 3.84 9.16
N GLN A 7 -2.48 4.27 8.38
CA GLN A 7 -3.11 5.59 8.54
C GLN A 7 -3.85 5.70 9.87
N CYS A 8 -4.53 4.62 10.29
CA CYS A 8 -5.11 4.54 11.64
C CYS A 8 -4.02 4.66 12.73
N GLN A 9 -2.88 3.98 12.56
CA GLN A 9 -1.79 4.02 13.53
C GLN A 9 -1.10 5.39 13.62
N MET A 10 -0.97 6.11 12.50
CA MET A 10 -0.48 7.49 12.48
C MET A 10 -1.42 8.43 13.25
N MET A 11 -2.73 8.32 13.00
CA MET A 11 -3.72 9.11 13.72
C MET A 11 -3.76 8.80 15.22
N ASP A 12 -3.58 7.53 15.61
CA ASP A 12 -3.52 7.14 17.02
C ASP A 12 -2.27 7.67 17.74
N MET A 13 -1.16 7.81 17.02
CA MET A 13 0.06 8.43 17.55
C MET A 13 -0.14 9.94 17.78
N THR A 14 -0.77 10.62 16.83
CA THR A 14 -1.05 12.07 16.91
C THR A 14 -2.13 12.38 17.94
N TYR A 15 -3.18 11.56 18.00
CA TYR A 15 -4.31 11.74 18.92
C TYR A 15 -4.61 10.45 19.69
N PRO A 16 -3.84 10.15 20.76
CA PRO A 16 -4.02 8.95 21.55
C PRO A 16 -5.47 8.79 22.05
N GLY A 17 -6.08 7.64 21.72
CA GLY A 17 -7.44 7.30 22.18
C GLY A 17 -8.58 7.74 21.25
N VAL A 18 -8.31 8.54 20.21
CA VAL A 18 -9.33 8.90 19.21
C VAL A 18 -9.64 7.73 18.28
N VAL A 19 -8.60 6.98 17.89
CA VAL A 19 -8.69 5.82 17.01
C VAL A 19 -9.01 4.57 17.84
N PRO A 20 -10.12 3.86 17.57
CA PRO A 20 -10.42 2.59 18.22
C PRO A 20 -9.51 1.49 17.66
N MET A 21 -8.27 1.44 18.13
CA MET A 21 -7.24 0.49 17.64
C MET A 21 -7.66 -0.98 17.73
N HIS A 22 -8.58 -1.33 18.64
CA HIS A 22 -9.21 -2.67 18.77
C HIS A 22 -10.04 -3.11 17.56
N LYS A 23 -10.36 -2.19 16.65
CA LYS A 23 -11.10 -2.46 15.41
C LYS A 23 -10.23 -2.48 14.17
N VAL A 24 -8.95 -2.12 14.30
CA VAL A 24 -8.04 -1.99 13.16
C VAL A 24 -7.40 -3.35 12.87
N ASN A 25 -7.62 -3.86 11.66
CA ASN A 25 -7.01 -5.09 11.19
C ASN A 25 -5.67 -4.79 10.50
N PHE A 26 -4.55 -5.06 11.19
CA PHE A 26 -3.21 -4.87 10.63
C PHE A 26 -2.82 -5.93 9.58
N ASP A 27 -3.48 -7.08 9.60
CA ASP A 27 -3.27 -8.19 8.66
C ASP A 27 -4.30 -8.20 7.52
N ALA A 28 -4.97 -7.06 7.27
CA ALA A 28 -5.99 -6.92 6.24
C ALA A 28 -5.43 -7.24 4.84
N LYS A 29 -5.97 -8.30 4.21
CA LYS A 29 -5.60 -8.76 2.86
C LYS A 29 -6.73 -8.63 1.85
N THR A 30 -7.98 -8.59 2.31
CA THR A 30 -9.15 -8.48 1.44
C THR A 30 -9.64 -7.03 1.38
N GLU A 31 -10.29 -6.66 0.28
CA GLU A 31 -10.89 -5.32 0.13
C GLU A 31 -11.90 -5.04 1.26
N TYR A 32 -12.68 -6.04 1.66
CA TYR A 32 -13.61 -5.93 2.78
C TYR A 32 -12.90 -5.50 4.07
N ASP A 33 -11.76 -6.12 4.40
CA ASP A 33 -10.98 -5.77 5.59
C ASP A 33 -10.40 -4.36 5.49
N MET A 34 -9.92 -3.96 4.30
CA MET A 34 -9.40 -2.61 4.07
C MET A 34 -10.49 -1.56 4.24
N ILE A 35 -11.71 -1.81 3.73
CA ILE A 35 -12.86 -0.93 3.90
C ILE A 35 -13.18 -0.71 5.38
N GLN A 36 -13.10 -1.75 6.22
CA GLN A 36 -13.33 -1.60 7.67
C GLN A 36 -12.30 -0.67 8.31
N ASN A 37 -11.02 -0.79 7.95
CA ASN A 37 -9.99 0.12 8.43
C ASN A 37 -10.24 1.56 7.98
N TYR A 38 -10.67 1.78 6.73
CA TYR A 38 -11.02 3.13 6.24
C TYR A 38 -12.24 3.73 6.95
N LYS A 39 -13.23 2.92 7.35
CA LYS A 39 -14.33 3.38 8.21
C LYS A 39 -13.85 3.84 9.58
N VAL A 40 -12.95 3.07 10.21
CA VAL A 40 -12.33 3.46 11.48
C VAL A 40 -11.56 4.79 11.34
N LEU A 41 -10.84 4.97 10.24
CA LEU A 41 -10.13 6.22 9.96
C LEU A 41 -11.10 7.39 9.73
N GLN A 42 -12.20 7.16 8.99
CA GLN A 42 -13.23 8.16 8.75
C GLN A 42 -13.90 8.62 10.04
N ASP A 43 -14.22 7.69 10.94
CA ASP A 43 -14.75 8.02 12.27
C ASP A 43 -13.78 8.89 13.08
N ALA A 44 -12.47 8.61 13.00
CA ALA A 44 -11.46 9.44 13.66
C ALA A 44 -11.38 10.85 13.05
N PHE A 45 -11.44 10.97 11.73
CA PHE A 45 -11.44 12.27 11.02
C PHE A 45 -12.67 13.10 11.36
N ASN A 46 -13.85 12.47 11.39
CA ASN A 46 -15.11 13.13 11.76
C ASN A 46 -15.05 13.68 13.18
N LYS A 47 -14.50 12.93 14.14
CA LYS A 47 -14.33 13.40 15.54
C LYS A 47 -13.39 14.59 15.64
N LEU A 48 -12.35 14.63 14.81
CA LEU A 48 -11.35 15.70 14.77
C LEU A 48 -11.73 16.85 13.82
N LYS A 49 -12.89 16.76 13.15
CA LYS A 49 -13.37 17.72 12.15
C LYS A 49 -12.37 17.97 11.02
N ILE A 50 -11.73 16.91 10.54
CA ILE A 50 -10.78 16.95 9.43
C ILE A 50 -11.57 16.78 8.11
N GLU A 51 -11.64 17.82 7.30
CA GLU A 51 -12.41 17.83 6.04
C GLU A 51 -11.68 17.19 4.85
N LYS A 52 -10.48 16.64 5.05
CA LYS A 52 -9.71 15.99 3.99
C LYS A 52 -10.37 14.69 3.55
N ALA A 53 -10.60 14.54 2.24
CA ALA A 53 -11.02 13.27 1.64
C ALA A 53 -9.97 12.18 1.89
N ILE A 54 -10.43 11.05 2.42
CA ILE A 54 -9.60 9.88 2.69
C ILE A 54 -9.37 9.12 1.39
N GLY A 55 -8.11 8.84 1.07
CA GLY A 55 -7.72 8.16 -0.16
C GLY A 55 -6.64 7.12 0.08
N THR A 56 -6.50 6.20 -0.88
CA THR A 56 -5.42 5.20 -0.88
C THR A 56 -4.19 5.67 -1.65
N ASN A 57 -4.24 6.88 -2.23
CA ASN A 57 -3.18 7.42 -3.08
C ASN A 57 -1.99 7.97 -2.29
N LEU A 58 -0.86 8.09 -2.97
CA LEU A 58 0.39 8.60 -2.39
C LEU A 58 0.22 10.04 -1.86
N GLU A 59 -0.57 10.86 -2.54
CA GLU A 59 -0.85 12.25 -2.12
C GLU A 59 -1.53 12.32 -0.75
N PHE A 60 -2.49 11.42 -0.46
CA PHE A 60 -3.13 11.36 0.85
C PHE A 60 -2.13 11.02 1.95
N LEU A 61 -1.24 10.05 1.71
CA LEU A 61 -0.22 9.67 2.70
C LEU A 61 0.78 10.80 2.96
N GLN A 62 1.21 11.50 1.91
CA GLN A 62 2.09 12.67 2.03
C GLN A 62 1.43 13.81 2.80
N TRP A 63 0.15 14.08 2.52
CA TRP A 63 -0.62 15.06 3.28
C TRP A 63 -0.80 14.63 4.74
N LEU A 64 -1.13 13.36 4.99
CA LEU A 64 -1.36 12.83 6.34
C LEU A 64 -0.09 12.94 7.19
N LYS A 65 1.08 12.64 6.61
CA LYS A 65 2.36 12.82 7.31
C LYS A 65 2.59 14.28 7.70
N ARG A 66 2.42 15.22 6.76
CA ARG A 66 2.56 16.67 7.04
C ARG A 66 1.54 17.13 8.09
N TYR A 67 0.32 16.63 8.04
CA TYR A 67 -0.72 16.91 9.02
C TYR A 67 -0.30 16.43 10.43
N CYS A 68 0.08 15.16 10.57
CA CYS A 68 0.58 14.60 11.84
C CYS A 68 1.79 15.41 12.37
N ASP A 69 2.75 15.73 11.50
CA ASP A 69 3.92 16.53 11.90
C ASP A 69 3.53 17.93 12.38
N SER A 70 2.58 18.59 11.70
CA SER A 70 2.11 19.92 12.09
C SER A 70 1.42 19.92 13.45
N VAL A 71 0.68 18.86 13.78
CA VAL A 71 -0.04 18.73 15.07
C VAL A 71 0.94 18.40 16.20
N ASN A 72 1.92 17.54 15.93
CA ASN A 72 2.93 17.11 16.90
C ASN A 72 4.10 18.10 17.04
N GLY A 73 4.13 19.19 16.25
CA GLY A 73 5.27 20.12 16.20
C GLY A 73 6.56 19.48 15.67
N GLY A 74 6.44 18.41 14.88
CA GLY A 74 7.56 17.60 14.38
C GLY A 74 8.18 16.65 15.41
N ILE A 75 7.66 16.60 16.64
CA ILE A 75 8.19 15.76 17.73
C ILE A 75 7.39 14.47 17.82
N MET A 76 8.06 13.33 17.61
CA MET A 76 7.47 12.02 17.79
C MET A 76 7.16 11.80 19.28
N ASN A 77 5.97 11.32 19.63
CA ASN A 77 5.65 10.97 21.01
C ASN A 77 6.54 9.81 21.47
N GLU A 78 7.60 10.08 22.23
CA GLU A 78 8.57 9.08 22.70
C GLU A 78 7.94 8.00 23.60
N ASN A 79 6.78 8.29 24.20
CA ASN A 79 6.04 7.35 25.02
C ASN A 79 5.05 6.48 24.21
N TYR A 80 4.96 6.66 22.90
CA TYR A 80 4.07 5.86 22.05
C TYR A 80 4.76 4.58 21.57
N ASN A 81 4.32 3.44 22.10
CA ASN A 81 4.78 2.13 21.63
C ASN A 81 3.84 1.55 20.55
N PRO A 82 4.20 1.58 19.25
CA PRO A 82 3.33 1.12 18.18
C PRO A 82 3.04 -0.38 18.24
N VAL A 83 3.96 -1.20 18.77
CA VAL A 83 3.79 -2.65 18.84
C VAL A 83 2.71 -2.99 19.87
N GLU A 84 2.77 -2.40 21.05
CA GLU A 84 1.76 -2.59 22.10
C GLU A 84 0.36 -2.13 21.67
N ARG A 85 0.28 -1.02 20.93
CA ARG A 85 -0.99 -0.49 20.43
C ARG A 85 -1.64 -1.43 19.40
N ARG A 86 -0.84 -2.14 18.60
CA ARG A 86 -1.33 -3.19 17.69
C ARG A 86 -1.80 -4.42 18.45
N SER A 87 -1.06 -4.86 19.48
CA SER A 87 -1.41 -6.05 20.27
C SER A 87 -2.66 -5.90 21.13
N LYS A 88 -2.93 -4.70 21.68
CA LYS A 88 -4.22 -4.40 22.34
C LYS A 88 -5.36 -4.16 21.34
N GLY A 89 -5.00 -4.02 20.07
CA GLY A 89 -5.87 -3.69 18.94
C GLY A 89 -6.50 -4.89 18.23
N GLY A 90 -6.00 -6.09 18.48
CA GLY A 90 -6.45 -7.27 17.79
C GLY A 90 -6.17 -8.50 18.60
N LYS A 91 -7.24 -9.05 19.20
CA LYS A 91 -7.51 -10.49 19.40
C LYS A 91 -8.44 -10.71 20.58
N ASP A 92 -9.71 -10.34 20.42
CA ASP A 92 -10.81 -10.88 21.23
C ASP A 92 -12.06 -11.12 20.37
N ARG A 93 -11.91 -11.93 19.33
CA ARG A 93 -13.01 -12.80 18.88
C ARG A 93 -12.70 -14.18 19.44
N ASN A 94 -13.24 -14.41 20.64
CA ASN A 94 -13.23 -15.66 21.39
C ASN A 94 -11.92 -16.02 22.13
N SER A 95 -11.70 -15.38 23.28
CA SER A 95 -10.95 -15.97 24.39
C SER A 95 -11.52 -15.50 25.72
N LYS A 96 -12.20 -16.39 26.45
CA LYS A 96 -12.45 -16.20 27.89
C LYS A 96 -11.09 -16.32 28.60
N GLY A 97 -10.34 -15.23 28.61
CA GLY A 97 -9.09 -15.07 29.33
C GLY A 97 -9.33 -14.31 30.62
N SER A 98 -9.57 -15.05 31.70
CA SER A 98 -9.57 -14.56 33.08
C SER A 98 -8.26 -13.81 33.37
N GLN A 99 -8.33 -12.50 33.62
CA GLN A 99 -7.28 -11.77 34.32
C GLN A 99 -7.80 -11.27 35.65
N LYS A 100 -7.21 -11.85 36.69
CA LYS A 100 -7.39 -11.56 38.10
C LYS A 100 -6.97 -10.12 38.38
N THR A 101 -7.90 -9.32 38.85
CA THR A 101 -7.64 -8.03 39.46
C THR A 101 -6.95 -8.22 40.81
N THR A 102 -5.90 -7.43 41.04
CA THR A 102 -5.20 -7.32 42.31
C THR A 102 -6.04 -6.55 43.32
N LYS A 103 -5.89 -6.97 44.58
CA LYS A 103 -6.68 -6.62 45.77
C LYS A 103 -6.69 -5.11 46.05
N SER A 104 -7.87 -4.57 46.35
CA SER A 104 -8.03 -3.45 47.28
C SER A 104 -9.38 -3.56 47.99
N LEU A 105 -9.38 -3.12 49.24
CA LEU A 105 -10.29 -3.41 50.34
C LEU A 105 -11.63 -2.65 50.21
N ARG A 106 -12.75 -3.29 50.57
CA ARG A 106 -13.87 -2.68 51.32
C ARG A 106 -14.90 -3.72 51.76
N ALA A 107 -15.49 -3.45 52.92
CA ALA A 107 -16.18 -4.36 53.81
C ALA A 107 -17.72 -4.37 53.63
N ASN A 108 -18.32 -5.43 54.20
CA ASN A 108 -19.68 -5.60 54.72
C ASN A 108 -20.89 -5.48 53.77
N ASN A 109 -21.61 -6.60 53.56
CA ASN A 109 -22.94 -6.79 54.17
C ASN A 109 -23.48 -8.24 53.99
N MET A 110 -24.18 -8.70 55.04
CA MET A 110 -24.92 -9.97 55.15
C MET A 110 -26.14 -10.04 54.21
N HIS A 111 -26.55 -11.25 53.81
CA HIS A 111 -27.83 -11.88 54.21
C HIS A 111 -28.16 -13.18 53.44
N ASN A 112 -28.58 -14.16 54.25
CA ASN A 112 -29.42 -15.35 54.05
C ASN A 112 -28.97 -16.62 53.31
N SER A 113 -29.12 -17.68 54.11
CA SER A 113 -29.31 -19.09 53.81
C SER A 113 -30.63 -19.38 53.08
N ALA A 114 -30.62 -20.43 52.24
CA ALA A 114 -31.76 -21.34 52.10
C ALA A 114 -31.26 -22.70 51.59
N SER A 115 -31.53 -23.73 52.40
CA SER A 115 -31.31 -25.15 52.15
C SER A 115 -32.16 -25.69 51.00
N GLY A 116 -31.71 -26.79 50.39
CA GLY A 116 -32.50 -27.60 49.47
C GLY A 116 -31.73 -28.81 48.97
N ASP A 117 -31.82 -29.90 49.73
CA ASP A 117 -31.39 -31.26 49.41
C ASP A 117 -32.19 -31.82 48.22
N THR A 118 -31.52 -32.44 47.24
CA THR A 118 -31.93 -33.73 46.62
C THR A 118 -30.88 -34.21 45.62
N VAL A 119 -30.52 -35.47 45.83
CA VAL A 119 -29.80 -36.43 44.98
C VAL A 119 -30.22 -36.41 43.50
N ASP A 120 -29.25 -36.53 42.58
CA ASP A 120 -29.33 -37.58 41.56
C ASP A 120 -27.95 -37.87 40.90
N LEU A 121 -27.74 -39.16 40.67
CA LEU A 121 -26.54 -39.72 40.07
C LEU A 121 -26.73 -39.77 38.56
N ASN A 122 -25.75 -39.29 37.78
CA ASN A 122 -25.35 -40.11 36.64
C ASN A 122 -23.91 -39.89 36.16
N LYS A 123 -23.35 -41.05 35.83
CA LYS A 123 -21.98 -41.41 35.51
C LYS A 123 -21.83 -41.44 33.99
N MET A 124 -20.82 -40.76 33.42
CA MET A 124 -20.01 -41.37 32.35
C MET A 124 -18.70 -40.61 32.13
N SER A 125 -17.63 -41.37 32.26
CA SER A 125 -16.24 -41.04 32.00
C SER A 125 -15.99 -40.74 30.52
N GLY A 126 -15.19 -39.72 30.22
CA GLY A 126 -14.60 -39.47 28.90
C GLY A 126 -13.11 -39.09 29.04
N PRO A 127 -12.17 -39.72 28.34
CA PRO A 127 -10.75 -39.67 28.72
C PRO A 127 -10.06 -38.36 28.32
N LYS A 128 -9.28 -37.83 29.25
CA LYS A 128 -8.16 -36.92 28.96
C LYS A 128 -7.16 -37.65 28.07
N HIS A 129 -6.87 -37.08 26.91
CA HIS A 129 -5.58 -37.23 26.25
C HIS A 129 -5.02 -35.84 25.97
N GLY A 130 -4.21 -35.37 26.91
CA GLY A 130 -3.15 -34.44 26.57
C GLY A 130 -2.09 -35.22 25.80
N ARG A 131 -1.79 -34.77 24.59
CA ARG A 131 -0.50 -35.03 23.97
C ARG A 131 -0.16 -33.82 23.12
N GLY A 132 0.66 -32.96 23.69
CA GLY A 132 1.48 -32.08 22.90
C GLY A 132 2.33 -32.95 21.98
N SER A 133 2.33 -32.60 20.70
CA SER A 133 3.36 -33.04 19.78
C SER A 133 3.89 -31.80 19.08
N ALA A 134 5.19 -31.61 19.24
CA ALA A 134 6.06 -30.62 18.62
C ALA A 134 5.70 -30.39 17.14
N VAL A 135 5.59 -29.14 16.70
CA VAL A 135 6.72 -28.36 16.14
C VAL A 135 7.47 -29.21 15.11
N ALA A 136 6.95 -29.26 13.89
CA ALA A 136 7.68 -29.71 12.69
C ALA A 136 7.16 -29.05 11.40
N GLY A 137 6.50 -27.89 11.48
CA GLY A 137 5.99 -27.17 10.31
C GLY A 137 6.47 -25.71 10.20
N GLY A 138 7.25 -25.19 11.15
CA GLY A 138 7.67 -23.78 11.15
C GLY A 138 8.84 -23.46 10.23
N ALA A 139 9.70 -24.45 9.93
CA ALA A 139 10.91 -24.24 9.14
C ALA A 139 10.61 -24.05 7.63
N THR A 140 9.67 -24.81 7.09
CA THR A 140 9.32 -24.79 5.66
C THR A 140 8.68 -23.47 5.22
N TYR A 141 7.74 -22.93 6.01
CA TYR A 141 7.15 -21.62 5.70
C TYR A 141 8.13 -20.47 5.88
N SER A 142 9.09 -20.60 6.82
CA SER A 142 10.11 -19.57 7.03
C SER A 142 11.06 -19.47 5.83
N GLU A 143 11.45 -20.60 5.24
CA GLU A 143 12.30 -20.65 4.04
C GLU A 143 11.56 -20.12 2.80
N GLU A 144 10.28 -20.47 2.63
CA GLU A 144 9.44 -19.97 1.55
C GLU A 144 9.20 -18.46 1.65
N ILE A 145 8.91 -17.95 2.85
CA ILE A 145 8.79 -16.50 3.11
C ILE A 145 10.10 -15.78 2.80
N GLN A 146 11.25 -16.38 3.14
CA GLN A 146 12.56 -15.79 2.85
C GLN A 146 12.86 -15.78 1.34
N ALA A 147 12.53 -16.88 0.63
CA ALA A 147 12.69 -16.98 -0.81
C ALA A 147 11.82 -15.94 -1.55
N LEU A 148 10.54 -15.84 -1.18
CA LEU A 148 9.62 -14.85 -1.74
C LEU A 148 10.07 -13.42 -1.41
N SER A 149 10.55 -13.17 -0.20
CA SER A 149 11.09 -11.85 0.17
C SER A 149 12.32 -11.46 -0.67
N LYS A 150 13.18 -12.43 -1.00
CA LYS A 150 14.33 -12.22 -1.88
C LYS A 150 13.88 -11.92 -3.30
N GLU A 151 12.91 -12.66 -3.82
CA GLU A 151 12.34 -12.43 -5.16
C GLU A 151 11.70 -11.05 -5.28
N VAL A 152 10.90 -10.64 -4.28
CA VAL A 152 10.32 -9.28 -4.22
C VAL A 152 11.41 -8.22 -4.23
N THR A 153 12.52 -8.44 -3.53
CA THR A 153 13.64 -7.49 -3.50
C THR A 153 14.33 -7.42 -4.87
N ASN A 154 14.57 -8.56 -5.51
CA ASN A 154 15.17 -8.62 -6.85
C ASN A 154 14.28 -7.95 -7.91
N LEU A 155 12.96 -8.22 -7.87
CA LEU A 155 12.01 -7.59 -8.78
C LEU A 155 11.95 -6.08 -8.59
N LYS A 156 11.99 -5.59 -7.34
CA LYS A 156 12.09 -4.15 -7.07
C LYS A 156 13.33 -3.53 -7.68
N LEU A 157 14.50 -4.14 -7.48
CA LEU A 157 15.75 -3.66 -8.08
C LEU A 157 15.69 -3.69 -9.61
N SER A 158 15.05 -4.71 -10.19
CA SER A 158 14.86 -4.81 -11.63
C SER A 158 13.92 -3.72 -12.16
N VAL A 159 12.83 -3.43 -11.46
CA VAL A 159 11.90 -2.34 -11.82
C VAL A 159 12.61 -1.00 -11.71
N ASP A 160 13.33 -0.73 -10.61
CA ASP A 160 14.09 0.51 -10.43
C ASP A 160 15.13 0.70 -11.55
N HIS A 161 15.73 -0.39 -12.03
CA HIS A 161 16.67 -0.35 -13.16
C HIS A 161 15.94 -0.03 -14.48
N LEU A 162 14.84 -0.73 -14.77
CA LEU A 162 14.04 -0.49 -15.97
C LEU A 162 13.44 0.92 -16.01
N GLU A 163 13.04 1.47 -14.86
CA GLU A 163 12.55 2.85 -14.76
C GLU A 163 13.65 3.85 -15.12
N LYS A 164 14.88 3.62 -14.65
CA LYS A 164 16.03 4.46 -15.04
C LYS A 164 16.34 4.36 -16.53
N GLU A 165 16.27 3.18 -17.11
CA GLU A 165 16.47 3.00 -18.56
C GLU A 165 15.35 3.69 -19.35
N ARG A 166 14.09 3.50 -18.96
CA ARG A 166 12.94 4.19 -19.54
C ARG A 166 13.13 5.70 -19.51
N ASP A 167 13.46 6.26 -18.35
CA ASP A 167 13.62 7.71 -18.17
C ASP A 167 14.82 8.24 -18.96
N PHE A 168 15.90 7.46 -19.03
CA PHE A 168 17.07 7.79 -19.84
C PHE A 168 16.72 7.89 -21.34
N TYR A 169 16.04 6.89 -21.89
CA TYR A 169 15.64 6.92 -23.31
C TYR A 169 14.58 7.99 -23.59
N PHE A 170 13.61 8.16 -22.68
CA PHE A 170 12.61 9.21 -22.79
C PHE A 170 13.24 10.61 -22.83
N ALA A 171 14.19 10.89 -21.93
CA ALA A 171 14.90 12.17 -21.91
C ALA A 171 15.64 12.43 -23.23
N LYS A 172 16.33 11.41 -23.77
CA LYS A 172 17.02 11.51 -25.07
C LYS A 172 16.06 11.81 -26.22
N LEU A 173 14.92 11.11 -26.28
CA LEU A 173 13.91 11.33 -27.31
C LEU A 173 13.24 12.70 -27.17
N ARG A 174 13.03 13.17 -25.93
CA ARG A 174 12.51 14.51 -25.67
C ARG A 174 13.47 15.61 -26.12
N ASP A 175 14.77 15.45 -25.87
CA ASP A 175 15.79 16.40 -26.37
C ASP A 175 15.78 16.47 -27.91
N ILE A 176 15.68 15.31 -28.58
CA ILE A 176 15.56 15.24 -30.05
C ILE A 176 14.28 15.93 -30.54
N GLU A 177 13.16 15.70 -29.86
CA GLU A 177 11.88 16.34 -30.20
C GLU A 177 11.96 17.87 -30.11
N ILE A 178 12.60 18.41 -29.06
CA ILE A 178 12.80 19.86 -28.90
C ILE A 178 13.59 20.42 -30.07
N LEU A 179 14.66 19.74 -30.51
CA LEU A 179 15.42 20.16 -31.69
C LEU A 179 14.56 20.15 -32.96
N CYS A 180 13.66 19.18 -33.10
CA CYS A 180 12.73 19.06 -34.23
C CYS A 180 11.61 20.12 -34.22
N GLN A 181 11.43 20.86 -33.13
CA GLN A 181 10.42 21.93 -32.98
C GLN A 181 11.00 23.33 -33.26
N ILE A 182 12.27 23.41 -33.67
CA ILE A 182 12.90 24.67 -34.08
C ILE A 182 12.28 25.12 -35.42
N PRO A 183 11.70 26.33 -35.54
CA PRO A 183 10.95 26.76 -36.73
C PRO A 183 11.73 26.62 -38.05
N GLU A 184 13.04 26.86 -38.03
CA GLU A 184 13.90 26.78 -39.21
C GLU A 184 14.16 25.34 -39.70
N MET A 185 13.92 24.34 -38.85
CA MET A 185 14.17 22.92 -39.13
C MET A 185 12.89 22.09 -39.19
N GLU A 186 11.76 22.65 -38.76
CA GLU A 186 10.49 21.95 -38.57
C GLU A 186 9.97 21.26 -39.83
N ASP A 187 10.13 21.91 -40.98
CA ASP A 187 9.62 21.44 -42.28
C ASP A 187 10.63 20.60 -43.09
N LEU A 188 11.84 20.38 -42.56
CA LEU A 188 12.81 19.53 -43.25
C LEU A 188 12.28 18.09 -43.34
N PRO A 189 12.42 17.40 -44.49
CA PRO A 189 11.94 16.03 -44.65
C PRO A 189 12.43 15.07 -43.56
N MET A 190 13.68 15.26 -43.11
CA MET A 190 14.25 14.51 -42.00
C MET A 190 13.57 14.78 -40.66
N THR A 191 13.22 16.03 -40.37
CA THR A 191 12.51 16.40 -39.14
C THR A 191 11.10 15.82 -39.13
N VAL A 192 10.41 15.87 -40.27
CA VAL A 192 9.06 15.27 -40.40
C VAL A 192 9.12 13.74 -40.21
N ALA A 193 10.13 13.07 -40.78
CA ALA A 193 10.32 11.63 -40.59
C ALA A 193 10.65 11.26 -39.14
N ILE A 194 11.48 12.05 -38.44
CA ILE A 194 11.74 11.85 -37.01
C ILE A 194 10.45 12.03 -36.20
N LYS A 195 9.64 13.05 -36.50
CA LYS A 195 8.33 13.28 -35.85
C LYS A 195 7.36 12.11 -36.07
N LYS A 196 7.34 11.49 -37.25
CA LYS A 196 6.55 10.27 -37.51
C LYS A 196 6.91 9.14 -36.54
N ILE A 197 8.20 8.93 -36.29
CA ILE A 197 8.67 7.93 -35.31
C ILE A 197 8.24 8.32 -33.88
N LEU A 198 8.44 9.58 -33.49
CA LEU A 198 8.16 10.06 -32.13
C LEU A 198 6.67 10.08 -31.79
N TYR A 199 5.79 10.28 -32.78
CA TYR A 199 4.34 10.43 -32.59
C TYR A 199 3.52 9.21 -33.02
N ALA A 200 4.17 8.09 -33.37
CA ALA A 200 3.49 6.84 -33.66
C ALA A 200 2.63 6.38 -32.46
N ALA A 201 1.34 6.15 -32.71
CA ALA A 201 0.40 5.77 -31.66
C ALA A 201 0.50 4.29 -31.27
N ASP A 202 0.89 3.42 -32.20
CA ASP A 202 0.99 1.99 -32.00
C ASP A 202 2.44 1.52 -32.05
N ALA A 203 2.95 1.01 -30.92
CA ALA A 203 4.30 0.43 -30.83
C ALA A 203 4.50 -0.85 -31.67
N LYS A 204 3.45 -1.32 -32.36
CA LYS A 204 3.46 -2.50 -33.23
C LYS A 204 3.47 -2.16 -34.72
N GLU A 205 3.13 -0.94 -35.10
CA GLU A 205 3.31 -0.48 -36.48
C GLU A 205 4.78 -0.12 -36.69
N SER A 206 5.31 -0.45 -37.87
CA SER A 206 6.71 -0.15 -38.21
C SER A 206 6.84 1.33 -38.56
N ALA A 207 6.71 2.21 -37.55
CA ALA A 207 6.83 3.66 -37.71
C ALA A 207 8.17 4.08 -38.35
N LEU A 208 9.20 3.23 -38.18
CA LEU A 208 10.48 3.41 -38.85
C LEU A 208 10.39 3.19 -40.37
N GLU A 209 9.67 2.16 -40.83
CA GLU A 209 9.47 1.91 -42.26
C GLU A 209 8.69 3.06 -42.91
N GLU A 210 7.62 3.53 -42.28
CA GLU A 210 6.83 4.67 -42.79
C GLU A 210 7.67 5.96 -42.87
N ALA A 211 8.49 6.22 -41.85
CA ALA A 211 9.39 7.37 -41.85
C ALA A 211 10.47 7.28 -42.95
N GLN A 212 10.97 6.07 -43.23
CA GLN A 212 11.95 5.82 -44.30
C GLN A 212 11.34 5.94 -45.70
N GLU A 213 10.11 5.45 -45.88
CA GLU A 213 9.35 5.61 -47.12
C GLU A 213 9.11 7.09 -47.43
N TYR A 214 8.63 7.85 -46.43
CA TYR A 214 8.42 9.29 -46.56
C TYR A 214 9.71 10.04 -46.94
N LEU A 215 10.84 9.70 -46.32
CA LEU A 215 12.14 10.29 -46.66
C LEU A 215 12.55 10.00 -48.09
N SER A 216 12.35 8.76 -48.53
CA SER A 216 12.70 8.33 -49.89
C SER A 216 11.85 9.06 -50.92
N GLU A 217 10.54 9.19 -50.67
CA GLU A 217 9.63 9.94 -51.52
C GLU A 217 10.02 11.42 -51.59
N ALA A 218 10.26 12.06 -50.44
CA ALA A 218 10.65 13.46 -50.37
C ALA A 218 11.94 13.76 -51.16
N ILE A 219 12.94 12.87 -51.08
CA ILE A 219 14.20 12.99 -51.83
C ILE A 219 13.93 12.88 -53.36
N ASN A 220 13.12 11.91 -53.77
CA ASN A 220 12.79 11.71 -55.19
C ASN A 220 12.00 12.90 -55.79
N THR A 221 11.11 13.54 -55.03
CA THR A 221 10.43 14.78 -55.47
C THR A 221 11.40 15.94 -55.68
N VAL A 222 12.41 16.09 -54.81
CA VAL A 222 13.41 17.15 -54.97
C VAL A 222 14.30 16.90 -56.19
N GLU A 223 14.68 15.65 -56.47
CA GLU A 223 15.48 15.32 -57.66
C GLU A 223 14.71 15.54 -58.98
N THR A 224 13.41 15.25 -59.00
CA THR A 224 12.56 15.43 -60.19
C THR A 224 12.22 16.90 -60.48
N GLU A 225 12.10 17.75 -59.47
CA GLU A 225 11.94 19.20 -59.67
C GLU A 225 13.20 19.84 -60.27
N VAL A 226 14.39 19.43 -59.81
CA VAL A 226 15.68 19.96 -60.29
C VAL A 226 15.98 19.55 -61.75
N GLU A 227 15.55 18.36 -62.19
CA GLU A 227 15.64 17.95 -63.60
C GLU A 227 14.63 18.67 -64.51
N SER A 228 13.51 19.16 -63.97
CA SER A 228 12.48 19.84 -64.76
C SER A 228 12.74 21.34 -64.99
N GLU A 229 13.61 21.95 -64.19
CA GLU A 229 14.02 23.36 -64.30
C GLU A 229 15.36 23.58 -65.03
N ALA A 230 16.05 22.50 -65.44
CA ALA A 230 17.32 22.52 -66.18
C ALA A 230 17.13 22.37 -67.70
#